data_AF-A0A382W6C0-F1
#
_entry.id   AF-A0A382W6C0-F1
#
_cell.length_a   1.000
_cell.length_b   1.000
_cell.length_c   1.000
_cell.angle_alpha   90.00
_cell.angle_beta   90.00
_cell.angle_gamma   90.00
#
_symmetry.space_group_name_H-M   'P 1'
#
loop_
_entity.id
_entity.type
_entity.pdbx_description
1 polymer ?
#
loop_
_entity_poly.entity_id
_entity_poly.type
_entity_poly.pdbx_seq_one_letter_code
_entity_poly.pdbx_strand_id
1 'polypeptide(L)'
;MRLGFIGTGKIASSVITGICTSKISFQKILVSRRNKNIAQKLKKRFRKVYIAKTNQEIVDKCNWIFLSVTPKVGKKILPKLKFKSNQKIISFIATINLTQLKKIVRKKAKIIRAIPLPPISIGKGPVPI
;
A
#
# COMPACT_ATOMS: atom_id res chain seq x y z
N MET A 1 -8.00 12.18 -0.29
CA MET A 1 -7.79 10.72 -0.52
C MET A 1 -7.35 9.99 0.75
N ARG A 2 -7.79 8.74 0.95
CA ARG A 2 -7.35 7.86 2.06
C ARG A 2 -6.51 6.72 1.50
N LEU A 3 -5.26 6.65 1.91
CA LEU A 3 -4.26 5.71 1.38
C LEU A 3 -4.03 4.57 2.37
N GLY A 4 -4.02 3.34 1.90
CA GLY A 4 -3.85 2.16 2.72
C GLY A 4 -2.69 1.31 2.24
N PHE A 5 -1.69 1.05 3.09
CA PHE A 5 -0.52 0.23 2.76
C PHE A 5 -0.60 -1.12 3.48
N ILE A 6 -0.84 -2.17 2.70
CA ILE A 6 -0.73 -3.55 3.15
C ILE A 6 0.71 -3.98 2.94
N GLY A 7 1.44 -4.15 4.03
CA GLY A 7 2.90 -4.22 4.03
C GLY A 7 3.52 -2.90 4.51
N THR A 8 4.53 -3.01 5.36
CA THR A 8 5.30 -1.89 5.94
C THR A 8 6.80 -2.17 5.78
N GLY A 9 7.22 -2.49 4.56
CA GLY A 9 8.62 -2.68 4.20
C GLY A 9 9.31 -1.40 3.71
N LYS A 10 10.54 -1.55 3.21
CA LYS A 10 11.36 -0.43 2.72
C LYS A 10 10.70 0.36 1.60
N ILE A 11 10.13 -0.33 0.61
CA ILE A 11 9.42 0.32 -0.50
C ILE A 11 8.21 1.12 -0.01
N ALA A 12 7.36 0.51 0.82
CA ALA A 12 6.22 1.19 1.41
C ALA A 12 6.65 2.44 2.19
N SER A 13 7.70 2.33 3.02
CA SER A 13 8.21 3.48 3.77
C SER A 13 8.77 4.59 2.88
N SER A 14 9.42 4.24 1.77
CA SER A 14 9.95 5.21 0.82
C SER A 14 8.83 5.95 0.11
N VAL A 15 7.81 5.22 -0.37
CA VAL A 15 6.63 5.81 -1.01
C VAL A 15 5.87 6.71 -0.04
N ILE A 16 5.62 6.25 1.20
CA ILE A 16 4.94 7.05 2.23
C ILE A 16 5.73 8.32 2.54
N THR A 17 7.06 8.20 2.69
CA THR A 17 7.94 9.36 2.91
C THR A 17 7.80 10.35 1.77
N GLY A 18 7.94 9.91 0.52
CA GLY A 18 7.82 10.77 -0.66
C GLY A 18 6.45 11.45 -0.76
N ILE A 19 5.35 10.72 -0.50
CA ILE A 19 3.99 11.30 -0.47
C ILE A 19 3.90 12.38 0.62
N CYS A 20 4.34 12.08 1.85
CA CYS A 20 4.26 13.01 2.97
C CYS A 20 5.13 14.26 2.82
N THR A 21 6.24 14.18 2.08
CA THR A 21 7.13 15.32 1.83
C THR A 21 6.81 16.05 0.51
N SER A 22 5.87 15.52 -0.28
CA SER A 22 5.43 16.15 -1.53
C SER A 22 4.28 17.15 -1.30
N LYS A 23 3.91 17.88 -2.35
CA LYS A 23 2.72 18.75 -2.37
C LYS A 23 1.39 18.00 -2.57
N ILE A 24 1.40 16.67 -2.59
CA ILE A 24 0.19 15.85 -2.83
C ILE A 24 -0.76 15.95 -1.63
N SER A 25 -2.01 16.32 -1.87
CA SER A 25 -3.02 16.38 -0.82
C SER A 25 -3.58 14.98 -0.49
N PHE A 26 -3.58 14.63 0.80
CA PHE A 26 -4.22 13.43 1.31
C PHE A 26 -4.77 13.66 2.73
N GLN A 27 -5.80 12.87 3.07
CA GLN A 27 -6.46 12.95 4.37
C GLN A 27 -5.71 12.15 5.41
N LYS A 28 -5.46 10.86 5.13
CA LYS A 28 -4.76 9.94 6.04
C LYS A 28 -4.10 8.79 5.29
N ILE A 29 -3.06 8.25 5.92
CA ILE A 29 -2.38 7.03 5.51
C ILE A 29 -2.57 5.99 6.61
N LEU A 30 -3.12 4.82 6.28
CA LEU A 30 -3.15 3.66 7.18
C LEU A 30 -2.09 2.66 6.74
N VAL A 31 -1.33 2.13 7.70
CA VAL A 31 -0.25 1.17 7.43
C VAL A 31 -0.44 -0.11 8.24
N SER A 32 -0.03 -1.25 7.68
CA SER A 32 -0.14 -2.54 8.37
C SER A 32 0.79 -2.64 9.59
N ARG A 33 0.31 -3.28 10.67
CA ARG A 33 1.04 -3.43 11.95
C ARG A 33 2.25 -4.36 11.90
N ARG A 34 2.34 -5.27 10.92
CA ARG A 34 3.25 -6.43 10.95
C ARG A 34 4.72 -6.02 11.16
N ASN A 35 5.18 -4.95 10.53
CA ASN A 35 6.50 -4.37 10.82
C ASN A 35 6.35 -3.21 11.81
N LYS A 36 6.28 -3.53 13.11
CA LYS A 36 6.06 -2.54 14.17
C LYS A 36 7.12 -1.44 14.15
N ASN A 37 8.39 -1.78 13.91
CA ASN A 37 9.49 -0.81 13.93
C ASN A 37 9.33 0.26 12.84
N ILE A 38 9.14 -0.16 11.58
CA ILE A 38 8.93 0.80 10.47
C ILE A 38 7.61 1.56 10.62
N ALA A 39 6.53 0.87 11.00
CA ALA A 39 5.23 1.49 11.18
C ALA A 39 5.25 2.57 12.29
N GLN A 40 5.92 2.31 13.41
CA GLN A 40 6.06 3.28 14.49
C GLN A 40 6.96 4.45 14.10
N LYS A 41 8.07 4.21 13.39
CA LYS A 41 8.92 5.29 12.86
C LYS A 41 8.12 6.22 11.94
N LEU A 42 7.32 5.66 11.02
CA LEU A 42 6.46 6.45 10.12
C LEU A 42 5.39 7.24 10.89
N LYS A 43 4.73 6.62 11.87
CA LYS A 43 3.72 7.28 12.71
C LYS A 43 4.33 8.43 13.53
N LYS A 44 5.52 8.24 14.11
CA LYS A 44 6.22 9.28 14.86
C LYS A 44 6.64 10.44 13.95
N ARG A 45 7.11 10.13 12.73
CA ARG A 45 7.59 11.13 11.78
C ARG A 45 6.46 11.94 11.12
N PHE A 46 5.30 11.34 10.87
CA PHE A 46 4.22 11.96 10.09
C PHE A 46 2.87 11.90 10.81
N ARG A 47 2.31 13.06 11.19
CA ARG A 47 1.05 13.16 11.95
C ARG A 47 -0.16 12.50 11.27
N LYS A 48 -0.16 12.43 9.94
CA LYS A 48 -1.25 11.83 9.14
C LYS A 48 -1.11 10.32 8.90
N VAL A 49 -0.09 9.68 9.48
CA VAL A 49 0.14 8.23 9.36
C VAL A 49 -0.37 7.51 10.61
N TYR A 50 -1.23 6.52 10.39
CA TYR A 50 -1.86 5.71 11.43
C TYR A 50 -1.57 4.23 11.21
N ILE A 51 -1.43 3.49 12.30
CA ILE A 51 -1.20 2.04 12.26
C ILE A 51 -2.54 1.34 12.41
N ALA A 52 -2.94 0.54 11.42
CA ALA A 52 -4.15 -0.23 11.47
C ALA A 52 -3.98 -1.46 12.38
N LYS A 53 -5.07 -1.89 13.03
CA LYS A 53 -5.11 -3.12 13.84
C LYS A 53 -5.03 -4.36 12.95
N THR A 54 -5.70 -4.34 11.80
CA THR A 54 -5.75 -5.45 10.84
C THR A 54 -5.58 -4.97 9.40
N ASN A 55 -5.22 -5.88 8.49
CA ASN A 55 -5.18 -5.55 7.06
C ASN A 55 -6.59 -5.30 6.50
N GLN A 56 -7.64 -5.92 7.07
CA GLN A 56 -9.01 -5.68 6.65
C GLN A 56 -9.45 -4.25 6.99
N GLU A 57 -9.06 -3.71 8.14
CA GLU A 57 -9.33 -2.30 8.49
C GLU A 57 -8.77 -1.33 7.43
N ILE A 58 -7.59 -1.63 6.87
CA ILE A 58 -6.99 -0.83 5.80
C ILE A 58 -7.89 -0.84 4.57
N VAL A 59 -8.34 -2.03 4.16
CA VAL A 59 -9.25 -2.22 3.02
C VAL A 59 -10.59 -1.54 3.28
N ASP A 60 -11.11 -1.57 4.51
CA ASP A 60 -12.42 -0.98 4.79
C ASP A 60 -12.38 0.54 4.80
N LYS A 61 -11.31 1.14 5.33
CA LYS A 61 -11.22 2.59 5.58
C LYS A 61 -10.51 3.38 4.47
N CYS A 62 -9.90 2.73 3.47
CA CYS A 62 -9.12 3.41 2.43
C CYS A 62 -9.72 3.24 1.03
N ASN A 63 -9.48 4.24 0.19
CA ASN A 63 -9.94 4.27 -1.21
C ASN A 63 -8.83 3.85 -2.18
N TRP A 64 -7.57 4.10 -1.79
CA TRP A 64 -6.39 3.64 -2.51
C TRP A 64 -5.67 2.60 -1.66
N ILE A 65 -5.45 1.41 -2.22
CA ILE A 65 -4.83 0.28 -1.52
C ILE A 65 -3.52 -0.08 -2.22
N PHE A 66 -2.41 0.08 -1.51
CA PHE A 66 -1.08 -0.29 -1.96
C PHE A 66 -0.71 -1.66 -1.40
N LEU A 67 -0.49 -2.62 -2.28
CA LEU A 67 -0.05 -3.97 -1.94
C LEU A 67 1.47 -4.02 -2.01
N SER A 68 2.11 -3.95 -0.85
CA SER A 68 3.55 -3.78 -0.67
C SER A 68 4.19 -4.91 0.14
N VAL A 69 3.63 -6.11 0.00
CA VAL A 69 4.12 -7.34 0.62
C VAL A 69 4.90 -8.19 -0.37
N THR A 70 5.73 -9.10 0.12
CA THR A 70 6.38 -10.08 -0.75
C THR A 70 5.34 -11.01 -1.41
N PRO A 71 5.64 -11.59 -2.58
CA PRO A 71 4.70 -12.47 -3.28
C PRO A 71 4.19 -13.64 -2.43
N LYS A 72 5.08 -14.28 -1.66
CA LYS A 72 4.74 -15.39 -0.74
C LYS A 72 3.72 -14.96 0.31
N VAL A 73 3.85 -13.75 0.86
CA VAL A 73 2.90 -13.21 1.84
C VAL A 73 1.61 -12.80 1.16
N GLY A 74 1.68 -12.13 0.01
CA GLY A 74 0.52 -11.69 -0.78
C GLY A 74 -0.43 -12.86 -1.12
N LYS A 75 0.12 -13.97 -1.63
CA LYS A 75 -0.66 -15.19 -1.92
C LYS A 75 -1.43 -15.72 -0.71
N LYS A 76 -0.91 -15.55 0.51
CA LYS A 76 -1.54 -16.04 1.74
C LYS A 76 -2.59 -15.09 2.33
N ILE A 77 -2.34 -13.77 2.26
CA ILE A 77 -3.18 -12.79 2.97
C ILE A 77 -4.25 -12.17 2.09
N LEU A 78 -3.98 -11.94 0.80
CA LEU A 78 -4.88 -11.18 -0.07
C LEU A 78 -6.20 -11.91 -0.33
N PRO A 79 -6.25 -13.25 -0.50
CA PRO A 79 -7.52 -13.97 -0.67
C PRO A 79 -8.46 -13.88 0.53
N LYS A 80 -7.93 -13.55 1.72
CA LYS A 80 -8.70 -13.43 2.97
C LYS A 80 -9.30 -12.03 3.15
N LEU A 81 -8.96 -11.07 2.28
CA LEU A 81 -9.41 -9.69 2.38
C LEU A 81 -10.65 -9.45 1.52
N LYS A 82 -11.60 -8.70 2.07
CA LYS A 82 -12.83 -8.31 1.39
C LYS A 82 -12.64 -6.93 0.77
N PHE A 83 -12.21 -6.90 -0.50
CA PHE A 83 -12.04 -5.67 -1.26
C PHE A 83 -13.38 -5.05 -1.70
N LYS A 84 -13.35 -3.74 -2.01
CA LYS A 84 -14.50 -2.97 -2.49
C LYS A 84 -14.31 -2.59 -3.96
N SER A 85 -15.41 -2.50 -4.72
CA SER A 85 -15.39 -2.21 -6.16
C SER A 85 -14.88 -0.81 -6.49
N ASN A 86 -15.13 0.18 -5.63
CA ASN A 86 -14.75 1.57 -5.84
C ASN A 86 -13.28 1.89 -5.46
N GLN A 87 -12.46 0.87 -5.20
CA GLN A 87 -11.07 1.04 -4.80
C GLN A 87 -10.12 1.09 -5.99
N LYS A 88 -9.03 1.85 -5.81
CA LYS A 88 -7.85 1.81 -6.67
C LYS A 88 -6.79 0.98 -5.98
N ILE A 89 -6.41 -0.14 -6.59
CA ILE A 89 -5.44 -1.08 -6.04
C ILE A 89 -4.15 -0.93 -6.82
N ILE A 90 -3.08 -0.56 -6.12
CA ILE A 90 -1.74 -0.42 -6.67
C ILE A 90 -0.89 -1.57 -6.15
N SER A 91 -0.43 -2.45 -7.03
CA SER A 91 0.41 -3.59 -6.67
C SER A 91 1.89 -3.27 -6.86
N PHE A 92 2.66 -3.36 -5.78
CA PHE A 92 4.12 -3.35 -5.80
C PHE A 92 4.71 -4.77 -5.80
N ILE A 93 3.87 -5.80 -5.97
CA ILE A 93 4.29 -7.19 -5.89
C ILE A 93 4.88 -7.62 -7.25
N ALA A 94 6.16 -7.98 -7.27
CA ALA A 94 6.89 -8.27 -8.50
C ALA A 94 6.39 -9.50 -9.28
N THR A 95 5.98 -10.58 -8.62
CA THR A 95 5.69 -11.86 -9.32
C THR A 95 4.22 -12.24 -9.37
N ILE A 96 3.33 -11.44 -8.77
CA ILE A 96 1.88 -11.65 -8.92
C ILE A 96 1.43 -10.80 -10.12
N ASN A 97 1.01 -11.46 -11.20
CA ASN A 97 0.52 -10.77 -12.39
C ASN A 97 -0.90 -10.20 -12.17
N LEU A 98 -1.31 -9.28 -13.05
CA LEU A 98 -2.60 -8.59 -12.93
C LEU A 98 -3.79 -9.56 -12.98
N THR A 99 -3.73 -10.61 -13.81
CA THR A 99 -4.79 -11.62 -13.94
C THR A 99 -4.99 -12.38 -12.63
N GLN A 100 -3.91 -12.84 -11.99
CA GLN A 100 -3.96 -13.47 -10.68
C GLN A 100 -4.51 -12.52 -9.62
N LEU A 101 -4.08 -11.25 -9.64
CA LEU A 101 -4.54 -10.28 -8.66
C LEU A 101 -6.03 -9.94 -8.83
N LYS A 102 -6.53 -9.83 -10.06
CA LYS A 102 -7.96 -9.67 -10.37
C LYS A 102 -8.77 -10.86 -9.82
N LYS A 103 -8.29 -12.09 -10.01
CA LYS A 103 -8.91 -13.32 -9.45
C LYS A 103 -8.94 -13.30 -7.93
N ILE A 104 -7.91 -12.79 -7.27
CA ILE A 104 -7.85 -12.69 -5.80
C ILE A 104 -8.80 -11.61 -5.27
N VAL A 105 -8.84 -10.44 -5.91
CA VAL A 105 -9.66 -9.30 -5.48
C VAL A 105 -11.16 -9.56 -5.68
N ARG A 106 -11.55 -10.33 -6.71
CA ARG A 106 -12.95 -10.74 -6.99
C ARG A 106 -13.95 -9.58 -7.07
N LYS A 107 -13.47 -8.39 -7.45
CA LYS A 107 -14.27 -7.16 -7.59
C LYS A 107 -13.81 -6.37 -8.82
N LYS A 108 -14.71 -5.55 -9.37
CA LYS A 108 -14.43 -4.60 -10.46
C LYS A 108 -13.59 -3.39 -10.00
N ALA A 109 -12.56 -3.62 -9.19
CA ALA A 109 -11.63 -2.56 -8.74
C ALA A 109 -10.63 -2.23 -9.84
N LYS A 110 -10.17 -0.98 -9.92
CA LYS A 110 -9.09 -0.59 -10.83
C LYS A 110 -7.77 -1.08 -10.24
N ILE A 111 -7.13 -2.03 -10.91
CA ILE A 111 -5.85 -2.63 -10.47
C ILE A 111 -4.74 -2.19 -11.40
N ILE A 112 -3.69 -1.60 -10.83
CA ILE A 112 -2.52 -1.09 -11.53
C ILE A 112 -1.29 -1.73 -10.88
N ARG A 113 -0.30 -2.12 -11.70
CA ARG A 113 1.01 -2.53 -11.20
C ARG A 113 1.91 -1.30 -11.16
N ALA A 114 2.80 -1.23 -10.18
CA ALA A 114 3.82 -0.20 -10.14
C ALA A 114 5.08 -0.79 -9.52
N ILE A 115 6.26 -0.40 -10.00
CA ILE A 115 7.54 -0.94 -9.53
C ILE A 115 8.40 0.21 -8.98
N PRO A 116 8.01 0.82 -7.84
CA PRO A 116 8.76 1.92 -7.26
C PRO A 116 10.12 1.45 -6.72
N LEU A 117 11.13 2.30 -6.88
CA LEU A 117 12.46 2.11 -6.30
C LEU A 117 12.65 2.99 -5.05
N PRO A 118 13.55 2.62 -4.11
CA PRO A 118 13.77 3.37 -2.88
C PRO A 118 14.01 4.89 -3.04
N PRO A 119 14.68 5.41 -4.09
CA PRO A 119 14.87 6.84 -4.30
C PRO A 119 13.58 7.68 -4.37
N ILE A 120 12.41 7.05 -4.54
CA ILE A 120 11.13 7.76 -4.52
C ILE A 120 10.88 8.51 -3.19
N SER A 121 11.57 8.14 -2.11
CA SER A 121 11.51 8.85 -0.83
C SER A 121 12.00 10.30 -0.91
N ILE A 122 12.86 10.61 -1.87
CA ILE A 122 13.37 11.98 -2.12
C ILE A 122 12.74 12.59 -3.39
N GLY A 123 11.64 12.00 -3.88
CA GLY A 123 10.97 12.46 -5.10
C GLY A 123 11.75 12.23 -6.39
N LYS A 124 12.76 11.35 -6.38
CA LYS A 124 13.58 11.02 -7.55
C LYS A 124 13.42 9.55 -7.93
N GLY A 125 13.64 9.25 -9.21
CA GLY A 125 13.69 7.89 -9.73
C GLY A 125 12.42 7.44 -10.45
N PRO A 126 12.56 6.52 -11.42
CA PRO A 126 11.45 6.08 -12.23
C PRO A 126 10.45 5.25 -11.43
N VAL A 127 9.18 5.31 -11.84
CA VAL A 127 8.13 4.39 -11.39
C VAL A 127 7.50 3.77 -12.63
N PRO A 128 8.00 2.60 -13.07
CA PRO A 128 7.33 1.82 -14.11
C PRO A 128 5.93 1.42 -13.63
N ILE A 129 4.93 1.54 -14.52
CA ILE A 129 3.51 1.26 -14.29
C ILE A 129 3.04 0.17 -15.25
#